data_AF-A0A815PQW6-F1
#
_entry.id   AF-A0A815PQW6-F1
#
_cell.length_a   1.000
_cell.length_b   1.000
_cell.length_c   1.000
_cell.angle_alpha   90.00
_cell.angle_beta   90.00
_cell.angle_gamma   90.00
#
_symmetry.space_group_name_H-M   'P 1'
#
loop_
_entity.id
_entity.type
_entity.pdbx_description
1 polymer ?
#
loop_
_entity_poly.entity_id
_entity_poly.type
_entity_poly.pdbx_seq_one_letter_code
_entity_poly.pdbx_strand_id
1 'polypeptide(L)'
;MPSNHHLIQPLATIYTAVNGDIKRVILRVLEIPVRGMGMNSPELLKLVENCPKGAETLITRIIHILTEQAPPSPALVEKVRDLYNKRVSDVRFLIPVLTGLEKKEIISALPKLIKLVQPVVKEVFNRPILPFQLLIALHQISSEECELKTVMNAATLCLNERAIYTHDDVLAIVIQQLVDINPIPVLFMRMILQALRFYPKMVSFVMNILQRLITKQAWKQARIWEGFIKCCQKTRRHSFPLLLQLPPPQLKHVFQTAPELRHSLIRHIRSMSMAQRSLIPSSMLTVIEDNSENVAPEIRIQTIPTTTSSMEQ
;
A
#
# COMPACT_ATOMS: atom_id res chain seq x y z
N MET A 1 -28.08 36.11 3.62
CA MET A 1 -27.20 35.15 2.93
C MET A 1 -27.93 34.37 1.84
N PRO A 2 -29.08 33.69 2.05
CA PRO A 2 -29.75 32.95 0.98
C PRO A 2 -30.19 33.84 -0.20
N SER A 3 -30.63 35.07 0.09
CA SER A 3 -31.13 36.02 -0.92
C SER A 3 -30.10 37.10 -1.31
N ASN A 4 -28.99 37.20 -0.58
CA ASN A 4 -27.93 38.18 -0.85
C ASN A 4 -26.57 37.52 -0.62
N HIS A 5 -25.98 37.04 -1.71
CA HIS A 5 -24.76 36.25 -1.69
C HIS A 5 -23.52 37.10 -1.37
N HIS A 6 -23.55 38.41 -1.61
CA HIS A 6 -22.43 39.33 -1.33
C HIS A 6 -22.05 39.37 0.16
N LEU A 7 -23.00 39.03 1.06
CA LEU A 7 -22.75 38.98 2.50
C LEU A 7 -21.72 37.92 2.91
N ILE A 8 -21.39 36.97 2.03
CA ILE A 8 -20.37 35.94 2.31
C ILE A 8 -18.96 36.54 2.46
N GLN A 9 -18.65 37.62 1.74
CA GLN A 9 -17.32 38.27 1.82
C GLN A 9 -17.14 39.02 3.16
N PRO A 10 -18.09 39.86 3.62
CA PRO A 10 -18.03 40.44 4.96
C PRO A 10 -18.00 39.37 6.05
N LEU A 11 -18.76 38.28 5.92
CA LEU A 11 -18.72 37.19 6.90
C LEU A 11 -17.33 36.58 7.02
N ALA A 12 -16.65 36.31 5.89
CA ALA A 12 -15.29 35.79 5.93
C ALA A 12 -14.32 36.78 6.60
N THR A 13 -14.50 38.07 6.38
CA THR A 13 -13.71 39.13 7.02
C THR A 13 -13.97 39.21 8.53
N ILE A 14 -15.23 39.11 8.96
CA ILE A 14 -15.58 39.07 10.39
C ILE A 14 -15.04 37.78 11.03
N TYR A 15 -15.17 36.65 10.32
CA TYR A 15 -14.70 35.37 10.80
C TYR A 15 -13.21 35.39 11.15
N THR A 16 -12.37 36.07 10.37
CA THR A 16 -10.93 36.15 10.68
C THR A 16 -10.63 37.03 11.90
N ALA A 17 -11.47 38.02 12.20
CA ALA A 17 -11.28 38.98 13.28
C ALA A 17 -11.84 38.54 14.64
N VAL A 18 -12.79 37.60 14.68
CA VAL A 18 -13.45 37.18 15.92
C VAL A 18 -12.72 36.04 16.66
N ASN A 19 -13.01 35.90 17.95
CA ASN A 19 -12.44 34.86 18.80
C ASN A 19 -12.97 33.44 18.48
N GLY A 20 -12.38 32.42 19.10
CA GLY A 20 -12.71 31.02 18.85
C GLY A 20 -14.17 30.65 19.16
N ASP A 21 -14.77 31.25 20.19
CA ASP A 21 -16.16 30.96 20.57
C ASP A 21 -17.14 31.45 19.51
N ILE A 22 -16.96 32.68 19.04
CA ILE A 22 -17.78 33.25 17.96
C ILE A 22 -17.56 32.48 16.66
N LYS A 23 -16.31 32.11 16.33
CA LYS A 23 -16.03 31.24 15.16
C LYS A 23 -16.85 29.95 15.22
N ARG A 24 -16.93 29.29 16.37
CA ARG A 24 -17.73 28.06 16.53
C ARG A 24 -19.22 28.32 16.34
N VAL A 25 -19.75 29.43 16.84
CA VAL A 25 -21.16 29.81 16.61
C VAL A 25 -21.42 30.03 15.13
N ILE A 26 -20.57 30.79 14.44
CA ILE A 26 -20.67 31.04 12.98
C ILE A 26 -20.72 29.72 12.22
N LEU A 27 -19.81 28.78 12.51
CA LEU A 27 -19.74 27.49 11.82
C LEU A 27 -20.99 26.62 12.03
N ARG A 28 -21.67 26.73 13.17
CA ARG A 28 -22.91 25.98 13.47
C ARG A 28 -24.10 26.50 12.69
N VAL A 29 -24.24 27.82 12.54
CA VAL A 29 -25.40 28.45 11.88
C VAL A 29 -25.25 28.55 10.36
N LEU A 30 -24.13 28.09 9.81
CA LEU A 30 -23.74 28.29 8.41
C LEU A 30 -24.50 27.39 7.42
N GLU A 31 -25.09 26.29 7.89
CA GLU A 31 -25.65 25.24 7.02
C GLU A 31 -26.79 25.75 6.13
N ILE A 32 -27.87 26.25 6.73
CA ILE A 32 -29.05 26.77 6.01
C ILE A 32 -28.66 27.86 4.99
N PRO A 33 -27.91 28.92 5.36
CA PRO A 33 -27.60 29.99 4.42
C PRO A 33 -26.69 29.55 3.27
N VAL A 34 -25.75 28.63 3.49
CA VAL A 34 -24.87 28.11 2.44
C VAL A 34 -25.63 27.20 1.47
N ARG A 35 -26.52 26.33 1.98
CA ARG A 35 -27.36 25.50 1.10
C ARG A 35 -28.26 26.35 0.21
N GLY A 36 -28.86 27.41 0.76
CA GLY A 36 -29.69 28.34 -0.02
C GLY A 36 -28.92 29.08 -1.12
N MET A 37 -27.62 29.32 -0.94
CA MET A 37 -26.76 30.00 -1.91
C MET A 37 -26.35 29.09 -3.09
N GLY A 38 -26.11 27.81 -2.80
CA GLY A 38 -25.68 26.81 -3.79
C GLY A 38 -24.22 26.96 -4.25
N MET A 39 -23.68 25.88 -4.80
CA MET A 39 -22.26 25.77 -5.18
C MET A 39 -21.86 26.57 -6.44
N ASN A 40 -22.83 27.04 -7.21
CA ASN A 40 -22.60 27.80 -8.44
C ASN A 40 -22.65 29.33 -8.22
N SER A 41 -22.79 29.78 -6.97
CA SER A 41 -22.79 31.20 -6.63
C SER A 41 -21.44 31.85 -6.99
N PRO A 42 -21.42 32.89 -7.85
CA PRO A 42 -20.18 33.57 -8.22
C PRO A 42 -19.44 34.17 -7.01
N GLU A 43 -20.18 34.69 -6.04
CA GLU A 43 -19.61 35.24 -4.80
C GLU A 43 -18.94 34.17 -3.94
N LEU A 44 -19.52 32.97 -3.89
CA LEU A 44 -18.93 31.85 -3.17
C LEU A 44 -17.65 31.38 -3.84
N LEU A 45 -17.67 31.22 -5.16
CA LEU A 45 -16.48 30.84 -5.94
C LEU A 45 -15.36 31.86 -5.79
N LYS A 46 -15.70 33.17 -5.83
CA LYS A 46 -14.75 34.26 -5.60
C LYS A 46 -14.15 34.23 -4.19
N LEU A 47 -14.95 33.86 -3.18
CA LEU A 47 -14.47 33.70 -1.82
C LEU A 47 -13.50 32.51 -1.68
N VAL A 48 -13.78 31.37 -2.34
CA VAL A 48 -12.86 30.22 -2.33
C VAL A 48 -11.54 30.59 -3.03
N GLU A 49 -11.63 31.24 -4.18
CA GLU A 49 -10.46 31.70 -4.95
C GLU A 49 -9.59 32.71 -4.15
N ASN A 50 -10.24 33.69 -3.51
CA ASN A 50 -9.58 34.75 -2.75
C ASN A 50 -9.77 34.56 -1.24
N CYS A 51 -9.59 33.33 -0.76
CA CYS A 51 -9.84 33.01 0.64
C CYS A 51 -8.99 33.89 1.57
N PRO A 52 -9.57 34.62 2.54
CA PRO A 52 -8.79 35.38 3.51
C PRO A 52 -7.90 34.47 4.38
N LYS A 53 -6.72 34.94 4.79
CA LYS A 53 -5.85 34.20 5.73
C LYS A 53 -6.60 34.01 7.06
N GLY A 54 -6.68 32.78 7.54
CA GLY A 54 -7.41 32.43 8.77
C GLY A 54 -8.88 32.05 8.56
N ALA A 55 -9.38 32.08 7.31
CA ALA A 55 -10.74 31.65 6.95
C ALA A 55 -10.80 30.20 6.41
N GLU A 56 -9.69 29.46 6.41
CA GLU A 56 -9.60 28.11 5.83
C GLU A 56 -10.64 27.15 6.43
N THR A 57 -10.86 27.22 7.75
CA THR A 57 -11.87 26.40 8.45
C THR A 57 -13.30 26.77 8.08
N LEU A 58 -13.56 28.05 7.79
CA LEU A 58 -14.85 28.51 7.25
C LEU A 58 -15.08 27.92 5.86
N ILE A 59 -14.10 28.07 4.96
CA ILE A 59 -14.19 27.53 3.60
C ILE A 59 -14.36 26.01 3.61
N THR A 60 -13.61 25.30 4.45
CA THR A 60 -13.73 23.84 4.60
C THR A 60 -15.16 23.44 4.97
N ARG A 61 -15.80 24.18 5.91
CA ARG A 61 -17.18 23.92 6.32
C ARG A 61 -18.18 24.24 5.20
N ILE A 62 -17.99 25.35 4.49
CA ILE A 62 -18.83 25.73 3.33
C ILE A 62 -18.80 24.63 2.28
N ILE A 63 -17.60 24.19 1.87
CA ILE A 63 -17.46 23.14 0.84
C ILE A 63 -18.14 21.85 1.30
N HIS A 64 -17.91 21.42 2.55
CA HIS A 64 -18.59 20.24 3.11
C HIS A 64 -20.11 20.34 3.00
N ILE A 65 -20.71 21.47 3.40
CA ILE A 65 -22.16 21.68 3.36
C ILE A 65 -22.68 21.56 1.91
N LEU A 66 -21.95 22.15 0.96
CA LEU A 66 -22.34 22.16 -0.45
C LEU A 66 -22.27 20.78 -1.10
N THR A 67 -21.32 19.93 -0.69
CA THR A 67 -21.07 18.63 -1.33
C THR A 67 -21.62 17.45 -0.54
N GLU A 68 -22.35 17.69 0.54
CA GLU A 68 -22.88 16.63 1.41
C GLU A 68 -23.98 15.81 0.72
N GLN A 69 -24.85 16.48 -0.06
CA GLN A 69 -26.01 15.87 -0.70
C GLN A 69 -25.94 15.87 -2.23
N ALA A 70 -24.90 16.46 -2.80
CA ALA A 70 -24.74 16.59 -4.24
C ALA A 70 -23.24 16.52 -4.62
N PRO A 71 -22.90 16.00 -5.81
CA PRO A 71 -21.53 16.07 -6.29
C PRO A 71 -21.07 17.53 -6.47
N PRO A 72 -19.78 17.82 -6.27
CA PRO A 72 -19.24 19.18 -6.47
C PRO A 72 -19.34 19.60 -7.93
N SER A 73 -19.61 20.88 -8.19
CA SER A 73 -19.58 21.45 -9.55
C SER A 73 -18.14 21.59 -10.04
N PRO A 74 -17.87 21.48 -11.36
CA PRO A 74 -16.52 21.60 -11.91
C PRO A 74 -15.81 22.92 -11.51
N ALA A 75 -16.55 24.03 -11.49
CA ALA A 75 -16.03 25.33 -11.08
C ALA A 75 -15.59 25.34 -9.60
N LEU A 76 -16.36 24.69 -8.71
CA LEU A 76 -15.98 24.56 -7.30
C LEU A 76 -14.73 23.69 -7.16
N VAL A 77 -14.66 22.55 -7.86
CA VAL A 77 -13.50 21.66 -7.83
C VAL A 77 -12.23 22.40 -8.24
N GLU A 78 -12.29 23.17 -9.34
CA GLU A 78 -11.17 23.97 -9.83
C GLU A 78 -10.64 24.94 -8.77
N LYS A 79 -11.52 25.74 -8.15
CA LYS A 79 -11.12 26.72 -7.13
C LYS A 79 -10.59 26.07 -5.85
N VAL A 80 -11.19 24.97 -5.41
CA VAL A 80 -10.74 24.22 -4.23
C VAL A 80 -9.35 23.62 -4.45
N ARG A 81 -9.13 23.01 -5.62
CA ARG A 81 -7.82 22.48 -6.01
C ARG A 81 -6.75 23.57 -6.05
N ASP A 82 -7.04 24.70 -6.68
CA ASP A 82 -6.12 25.83 -6.78
C ASP A 82 -5.73 26.35 -5.40
N LEU A 83 -6.70 26.51 -4.50
CA LEU A 83 -6.47 26.95 -3.13
C LEU A 83 -5.63 25.94 -2.33
N TYR A 84 -5.88 24.64 -2.50
CA TYR A 84 -5.06 23.58 -1.89
C TYR A 84 -3.60 23.67 -2.35
N ASN A 85 -3.37 23.70 -3.66
CA ASN A 85 -2.01 23.73 -4.21
C ASN A 85 -1.24 25.01 -3.83
N LYS A 86 -1.93 26.15 -3.67
CA LYS A 86 -1.29 27.45 -3.37
C LYS A 86 -1.08 27.69 -1.87
N ARG A 87 -1.97 27.20 -0.99
CA ARG A 87 -1.99 27.64 0.41
C ARG A 87 -2.37 26.61 1.46
N VAL A 88 -3.27 25.66 1.15
CA VAL A 88 -3.78 24.73 2.18
C VAL A 88 -3.00 23.42 2.14
N SER A 89 -2.33 23.07 3.23
CA SER A 89 -1.54 21.82 3.31
C SER A 89 -2.33 20.60 3.80
N ASP A 90 -3.45 20.82 4.47
CA ASP A 90 -4.31 19.77 5.02
C ASP A 90 -5.12 19.09 3.91
N VAL A 91 -4.82 17.81 3.67
CA VAL A 91 -5.46 17.01 2.62
C VAL A 91 -6.95 16.80 2.83
N ARG A 92 -7.46 16.96 4.06
CA ARG A 92 -8.89 16.86 4.36
C ARG A 92 -9.72 17.90 3.62
N PHE A 93 -9.09 18.99 3.20
CA PHE A 93 -9.69 20.02 2.35
C PHE A 93 -10.17 19.48 0.99
N LEU A 94 -9.52 18.43 0.47
CA LEU A 94 -9.88 17.80 -0.81
C LEU A 94 -11.01 16.77 -0.68
N ILE A 95 -11.24 16.19 0.51
CA ILE A 95 -12.22 15.11 0.71
C ILE A 95 -13.60 15.44 0.13
N PRO A 96 -14.19 16.62 0.41
CA PRO A 96 -15.50 17.00 -0.13
C PRO A 96 -15.58 16.96 -1.65
N VAL A 97 -14.49 17.32 -2.34
CA VAL A 97 -14.45 17.46 -3.80
C VAL A 97 -13.81 16.26 -4.52
N LEU A 98 -13.44 15.19 -3.80
CA LEU A 98 -12.71 14.04 -4.37
C LEU A 98 -13.37 13.43 -5.61
N THR A 99 -14.70 13.44 -5.69
CA THR A 99 -15.44 12.87 -6.83
C THR A 99 -15.31 13.67 -8.11
N GLY A 100 -14.95 14.95 -8.02
CA GLY A 100 -14.72 15.82 -9.17
C GLY A 100 -13.24 15.96 -9.55
N LEU A 101 -12.32 15.46 -8.74
CA LEU A 101 -10.89 15.52 -9.05
C LEU A 101 -10.49 14.51 -10.13
N GLU A 102 -9.48 14.87 -10.91
CA GLU A 102 -8.87 13.95 -11.86
C GLU A 102 -8.10 12.84 -11.13
N LYS A 103 -8.01 11.67 -11.76
CA LYS A 103 -7.27 10.51 -11.24
C LYS A 103 -5.85 10.87 -10.77
N LYS A 104 -5.11 11.67 -11.55
CA LYS A 104 -3.73 12.07 -11.22
C LYS A 104 -3.65 12.87 -9.92
N GLU A 105 -4.67 13.68 -9.64
CA GLU A 105 -4.76 14.56 -8.47
C GLU A 105 -5.07 13.72 -7.22
N ILE A 106 -5.97 12.76 -7.35
CA ILE A 106 -6.28 11.83 -6.26
C ILE A 106 -5.06 10.96 -5.93
N ILE A 107 -4.35 10.44 -6.94
CA ILE A 107 -3.12 9.66 -6.75
C ILE A 107 -2.04 10.49 -6.05
N SER A 108 -1.86 11.76 -6.45
CA SER A 108 -0.90 12.66 -5.80
C SER A 108 -1.26 12.97 -4.34
N ALA A 109 -2.56 13.04 -4.01
CA ALA A 109 -3.03 13.23 -2.63
C ALA A 109 -3.01 11.93 -1.79
N LEU A 110 -2.97 10.76 -2.44
CA LEU A 110 -3.12 9.44 -1.81
C LEU A 110 -2.16 9.21 -0.62
N PRO A 111 -0.86 9.54 -0.69
CA PRO A 111 0.05 9.35 0.45
C PRO A 111 -0.36 10.11 1.71
N LYS A 112 -1.01 11.27 1.56
CA LYS A 112 -1.56 12.05 2.69
C LYS A 112 -2.92 11.51 3.13
N LEU A 113 -3.78 11.11 2.19
CA LEU A 113 -5.12 10.58 2.49
C LEU A 113 -5.06 9.29 3.33
N ILE A 114 -4.13 8.38 3.03
CA ILE A 114 -4.00 7.11 3.78
C ILE A 114 -3.44 7.26 5.20
N LYS A 115 -2.93 8.45 5.56
CA LYS A 115 -2.50 8.78 6.93
C LYS A 115 -3.66 9.21 7.82
N LEU A 116 -4.84 9.42 7.26
CA LEU A 116 -6.04 9.77 8.01
C LEU A 116 -6.60 8.55 8.75
N VAL A 117 -7.57 8.78 9.63
CA VAL A 117 -8.24 7.72 10.39
C VAL A 117 -8.99 6.76 9.46
N GLN A 118 -9.04 5.47 9.82
CA GLN A 118 -9.56 4.41 8.94
C GLN A 118 -10.95 4.66 8.33
N PRO A 119 -11.96 5.21 9.05
CA PRO A 119 -13.27 5.48 8.44
C PRO A 119 -13.17 6.41 7.23
N VAL A 120 -12.33 7.45 7.33
CA VAL A 120 -12.09 8.40 6.24
C VAL A 120 -11.35 7.73 5.09
N VAL A 121 -10.36 6.89 5.38
CA VAL A 121 -9.62 6.13 4.36
C VAL A 121 -10.56 5.20 3.57
N LYS A 122 -11.48 4.51 4.25
CA LYS A 122 -12.48 3.65 3.57
C LYS A 122 -13.40 4.46 2.67
N GLU A 123 -13.83 5.64 3.11
CA GLU A 123 -14.64 6.52 2.27
C GLU A 123 -13.88 6.96 1.01
N VAL A 124 -12.59 7.31 1.14
CA VAL A 124 -11.72 7.64 0.00
C VAL A 124 -11.60 6.46 -0.97
N PHE A 125 -11.51 5.23 -0.46
CA PHE A 125 -11.38 4.02 -1.28
C PHE A 125 -12.65 3.66 -2.05
N ASN A 126 -13.81 4.14 -1.61
CA ASN A 126 -15.10 3.94 -2.28
C ASN A 126 -15.42 5.03 -3.33
N ARG A 127 -14.52 6.01 -3.52
CA ARG A 127 -14.64 7.13 -4.48
C ARG A 127 -13.91 6.78 -5.81
N PRO A 128 -13.92 7.62 -6.88
CA PRO A 128 -14.02 7.18 -8.28
C PRO A 128 -12.80 6.47 -8.90
N ILE A 129 -11.82 6.02 -8.11
CA ILE A 129 -10.72 5.21 -8.60
C ILE A 129 -11.16 3.75 -8.68
N LEU A 130 -10.92 3.10 -9.83
CA LEU A 130 -11.18 1.68 -9.97
C LEU A 130 -10.35 0.86 -8.97
N PRO A 131 -10.90 -0.19 -8.33
CA PRO A 131 -10.21 -0.94 -7.26
C PRO A 131 -8.80 -1.39 -7.62
N PHE A 132 -8.59 -1.91 -8.83
CA PHE A 132 -7.26 -2.34 -9.28
C PHE A 132 -6.28 -1.17 -9.38
N GLN A 133 -6.73 -0.01 -9.86
CA GLN A 133 -5.89 1.19 -9.99
C GLN A 133 -5.49 1.73 -8.62
N LEU A 134 -6.39 1.67 -7.63
CA LEU A 134 -6.08 2.09 -6.27
C LEU A 134 -5.01 1.21 -5.65
N LEU A 135 -5.13 -0.13 -5.75
CA LEU A 135 -4.09 -1.03 -5.24
C LEU A 135 -2.75 -0.81 -5.93
N ILE A 136 -2.74 -0.57 -7.24
CA ILE A 136 -1.49 -0.28 -7.96
C ILE A 136 -0.88 1.04 -7.45
N ALA A 137 -1.69 2.10 -7.35
CA ALA A 137 -1.24 3.39 -6.86
C ALA A 137 -0.66 3.28 -5.44
N LEU A 138 -1.29 2.52 -4.55
CA LEU A 138 -0.77 2.24 -3.20
C LEU A 138 0.61 1.58 -3.25
N HIS A 139 0.83 0.60 -4.13
CA HIS A 139 2.12 -0.08 -4.26
C HIS A 139 3.22 0.80 -4.89
N GLN A 140 2.84 1.89 -5.56
CA GLN A 140 3.75 2.84 -6.19
C GLN A 140 4.14 4.01 -5.28
N ILE A 141 3.55 4.14 -4.09
CA ILE A 141 3.92 5.19 -3.13
C ILE A 141 5.37 4.97 -2.67
N SER A 142 6.20 6.00 -2.81
CA SER A 142 7.59 5.96 -2.40
C SER A 142 7.75 6.01 -0.87
N SER A 143 8.88 5.52 -0.37
CA SER A 143 9.21 5.59 1.06
C SER A 143 9.42 7.02 1.58
N GLU A 144 9.66 7.99 0.68
CA GLU A 144 9.81 9.40 1.01
C GLU A 144 8.45 10.07 1.27
N GLU A 145 7.40 9.65 0.56
CA GLU A 145 6.06 10.22 0.68
C GLU A 145 5.28 9.63 1.87
N CYS A 146 5.45 8.34 2.14
CA CYS A 146 4.70 7.64 3.18
C CYS A 146 5.45 6.45 3.76
N GLU A 147 5.29 6.24 5.07
CA GLU A 147 5.83 5.07 5.74
C GLU A 147 5.23 3.78 5.17
N LEU A 148 6.10 2.80 4.92
CA LEU A 148 5.72 1.50 4.37
C LEU A 148 4.62 0.80 5.18
N LYS A 149 4.63 0.98 6.52
CA LYS A 149 3.60 0.40 7.41
C LYS A 149 2.22 0.98 7.14
N THR A 150 2.13 2.27 6.85
CA THR A 150 0.87 2.95 6.51
C THR A 150 0.35 2.48 5.16
N VAL A 151 1.22 2.40 4.15
CA VAL A 151 0.87 1.86 2.83
C VAL A 151 0.40 0.40 2.94
N MET A 152 1.10 -0.41 3.72
CA MET A 152 0.74 -1.80 3.99
C MET A 152 -0.63 -1.93 4.67
N ASN A 153 -0.95 -1.06 5.63
CA ASN A 153 -2.27 -1.04 6.28
C ASN A 153 -3.37 -0.65 5.30
N ALA A 154 -3.14 0.38 4.47
CA ALA A 154 -4.06 0.79 3.40
C ALA A 154 -4.34 -0.35 2.40
N ALA A 155 -3.30 -1.00 1.88
CA ALA A 155 -3.46 -2.15 0.99
C ALA A 155 -4.20 -3.31 1.68
N THR A 156 -3.96 -3.53 2.98
CA THR A 156 -4.67 -4.56 3.76
C THR A 156 -6.15 -4.24 3.90
N LEU A 157 -6.54 -2.97 4.08
CA LEU A 157 -7.94 -2.56 4.10
C LEU A 157 -8.64 -2.90 2.77
N CYS A 158 -8.02 -2.56 1.63
CA CYS A 158 -8.51 -2.95 0.31
C CYS A 158 -8.71 -4.47 0.22
N LEU A 159 -7.67 -5.26 0.50
CA LEU A 159 -7.72 -6.72 0.36
C LEU A 159 -8.70 -7.43 1.31
N ASN A 160 -9.18 -6.75 2.36
CA ASN A 160 -10.22 -7.28 3.25
C ASN A 160 -11.64 -7.07 2.70
N GLU A 161 -11.86 -6.12 1.78
CA GLU A 161 -13.13 -5.88 1.10
C GLU A 161 -13.30 -6.87 -0.07
N ARG A 162 -13.41 -8.16 0.26
CA ARG A 162 -13.34 -9.29 -0.71
C ARG A 162 -14.41 -9.29 -1.79
N ALA A 163 -15.52 -8.58 -1.57
CA ALA A 163 -16.57 -8.39 -2.58
C ALA A 163 -16.14 -7.43 -3.69
N ILE A 164 -15.22 -6.50 -3.40
CA ILE A 164 -14.69 -5.50 -4.33
C ILE A 164 -13.39 -6.02 -4.97
N TYR A 165 -12.48 -6.56 -4.15
CA TYR A 165 -11.15 -6.99 -4.58
C TYR A 165 -11.11 -8.49 -4.90
N THR A 166 -11.88 -8.88 -5.92
CA THR A 166 -12.02 -10.27 -6.36
C THR A 166 -10.73 -10.79 -7.02
N HIS A 167 -10.51 -12.10 -6.91
CA HIS A 167 -9.31 -12.73 -7.46
C HIS A 167 -9.22 -12.69 -8.99
N ASP A 168 -10.33 -12.91 -9.70
CA ASP A 168 -10.34 -13.06 -11.15
C ASP A 168 -10.23 -11.71 -11.88
N ASP A 169 -10.86 -10.65 -11.36
CA ASP A 169 -10.93 -9.36 -12.07
C ASP A 169 -9.96 -8.31 -11.51
N VAL A 170 -9.75 -8.27 -10.20
CA VAL A 170 -8.96 -7.19 -9.58
C VAL A 170 -7.54 -7.67 -9.26
N LEU A 171 -7.40 -8.72 -8.46
CA LEU A 171 -6.08 -9.13 -7.98
C LEU A 171 -5.20 -9.68 -9.10
N ALA A 172 -5.75 -10.43 -10.04
CA ALA A 172 -5.00 -10.91 -11.20
C ALA A 172 -4.42 -9.75 -12.02
N ILE A 173 -5.23 -8.72 -12.32
CA ILE A 173 -4.78 -7.52 -13.04
C ILE A 173 -3.70 -6.78 -12.26
N VAL A 174 -3.90 -6.55 -10.96
CA VAL A 174 -2.91 -5.86 -10.13
C VAL A 174 -1.59 -6.64 -10.10
N ILE A 175 -1.63 -7.95 -9.85
CA ILE A 175 -0.41 -8.78 -9.79
C ILE A 175 0.32 -8.79 -11.13
N GLN A 176 -0.41 -8.89 -12.26
CA GLN A 176 0.16 -8.83 -13.60
C GLN A 176 0.84 -7.48 -13.89
N GLN A 177 0.23 -6.37 -13.49
CA GLN A 177 0.81 -5.04 -13.74
C GLN A 177 2.00 -4.77 -12.82
N LEU A 178 1.91 -5.13 -11.54
CA LEU A 178 2.97 -4.84 -10.56
C LEU A 178 4.26 -5.63 -10.83
N VAL A 179 4.18 -6.87 -11.35
CA VAL A 179 5.39 -7.65 -11.66
C VAL A 179 6.20 -7.05 -12.83
N ASP A 180 5.56 -6.23 -13.66
CA ASP A 180 6.23 -5.56 -14.79
C ASP A 180 6.92 -4.25 -14.43
N ILE A 181 6.62 -3.67 -13.26
CA ILE A 181 7.27 -2.47 -12.74
C ILE A 181 8.74 -2.77 -12.37
N ASN A 182 9.64 -1.86 -12.70
CA ASN A 182 11.06 -1.94 -12.36
C ASN A 182 11.55 -0.67 -11.61
N PRO A 183 12.10 -0.79 -10.39
CA PRO A 183 12.20 -2.00 -9.57
C PRO A 183 10.82 -2.52 -9.14
N ILE A 184 10.75 -3.78 -8.71
CA ILE A 184 9.47 -4.39 -8.33
C ILE A 184 9.02 -3.77 -7.00
N PRO A 185 7.75 -3.36 -6.86
CA PRO A 185 7.25 -2.76 -5.64
C PRO A 185 7.50 -3.63 -4.40
N VAL A 186 8.04 -3.02 -3.35
CA VAL A 186 8.50 -3.73 -2.14
C VAL A 186 7.40 -4.55 -1.46
N LEU A 187 6.13 -4.14 -1.56
CA LEU A 187 4.98 -4.84 -0.97
C LEU A 187 4.41 -5.97 -1.85
N PHE A 188 4.90 -6.14 -3.07
CA PHE A 188 4.37 -7.06 -4.07
C PHE A 188 4.23 -8.51 -3.55
N MET A 189 5.31 -9.06 -2.98
CA MET A 189 5.27 -10.44 -2.48
C MET A 189 4.36 -10.60 -1.26
N ARG A 190 4.23 -9.57 -0.43
CA ARG A 190 3.29 -9.58 0.70
C ARG A 190 1.85 -9.67 0.17
N MET A 191 1.53 -8.90 -0.87
CA MET A 191 0.22 -8.96 -1.53
C MET A 191 -0.04 -10.35 -2.10
N ILE A 192 0.92 -10.97 -2.80
CA ILE A 192 0.79 -12.36 -3.30
C ILE A 192 0.49 -13.34 -2.17
N LEU A 193 1.25 -13.30 -1.08
CA LEU A 193 1.08 -14.20 0.07
C LEU A 193 -0.28 -14.04 0.74
N GLN A 194 -0.80 -12.81 0.79
CA GLN A 194 -2.12 -12.48 1.31
C GLN A 194 -3.24 -12.92 0.35
N ALA A 195 -3.10 -12.67 -0.95
CA ALA A 195 -4.03 -13.14 -1.97
C ALA A 195 -4.16 -14.67 -1.92
N LEU A 196 -3.05 -15.42 -1.85
CA LEU A 196 -3.06 -16.87 -1.69
C LEU A 196 -3.71 -17.34 -0.38
N ARG A 197 -3.72 -16.51 0.69
CA ARG A 197 -4.43 -16.84 1.94
C ARG A 197 -5.94 -16.79 1.75
N PHE A 198 -6.43 -15.84 0.97
CA PHE A 198 -7.86 -15.65 0.73
C PHE A 198 -8.38 -16.48 -0.44
N TYR A 199 -7.55 -16.70 -1.45
CA TYR A 199 -7.92 -17.33 -2.71
C TYR A 199 -6.91 -18.42 -3.09
N PRO A 200 -6.96 -19.62 -2.46
CA PRO A 200 -6.06 -20.73 -2.78
C PRO A 200 -6.11 -21.19 -4.25
N LYS A 201 -7.22 -20.90 -4.97
CA LYS A 201 -7.36 -21.20 -6.41
C LYS A 201 -6.34 -20.47 -7.27
N MET A 202 -5.75 -19.37 -6.79
CA MET A 202 -4.75 -18.59 -7.53
C MET A 202 -3.36 -19.26 -7.60
N VAL A 203 -3.14 -20.43 -6.96
CA VAL A 203 -1.79 -21.05 -6.91
C VAL A 203 -1.17 -21.20 -8.29
N SER A 204 -1.89 -21.75 -9.28
CA SER A 204 -1.36 -21.94 -10.63
C SER A 204 -0.95 -20.62 -11.28
N PHE A 205 -1.84 -19.61 -11.23
CA PHE A 205 -1.54 -18.26 -11.70
C PHE A 205 -0.30 -17.66 -11.01
N VAL A 206 -0.20 -17.78 -9.68
CA VAL A 206 0.94 -17.27 -8.93
C VAL A 206 2.23 -18.02 -9.29
N MET A 207 2.19 -19.32 -9.60
CA MET A 207 3.40 -20.02 -10.06
C MET A 207 3.94 -19.43 -11.36
N ASN A 208 3.08 -19.03 -12.29
CA ASN A 208 3.49 -18.33 -13.51
C ASN A 208 4.11 -16.96 -13.21
N ILE A 209 3.56 -16.23 -12.22
CA ILE A 209 4.14 -14.96 -11.75
C ILE A 209 5.53 -15.18 -11.13
N LEU A 210 5.69 -16.18 -10.27
CA LEU A 210 6.99 -16.53 -9.68
C LEU A 210 8.01 -16.94 -10.76
N GLN A 211 7.59 -17.65 -11.80
CA GLN A 211 8.47 -17.97 -12.93
C GLN A 211 9.02 -16.71 -13.60
N ARG A 212 8.16 -15.69 -13.82
CA ARG A 212 8.59 -14.39 -14.36
C ARG A 212 9.57 -13.66 -13.43
N LEU A 213 9.41 -13.81 -12.11
CA LEU A 213 10.36 -13.26 -11.14
C LEU A 213 11.75 -13.90 -11.24
N ILE A 214 11.85 -15.17 -11.64
CA ILE A 214 13.13 -15.83 -11.93
C ILE A 214 13.81 -15.14 -13.13
N THR A 215 13.08 -14.95 -14.23
CA THR A 215 13.59 -14.25 -15.42
C THR A 215 14.02 -12.82 -15.11
N LYS A 216 13.29 -12.13 -14.22
CA LYS A 216 13.64 -10.78 -13.73
C LYS A 216 14.73 -10.76 -12.65
N GLN A 217 15.30 -11.91 -12.30
CA GLN A 217 16.36 -12.05 -11.30
C GLN A 217 15.97 -11.44 -9.95
N ALA A 218 14.78 -11.79 -9.44
CA ALA A 218 14.22 -11.24 -8.20
C ALA A 218 15.14 -11.35 -6.97
N TRP A 219 16.12 -12.27 -6.99
CA TRP A 219 17.18 -12.37 -5.98
C TRP A 219 18.06 -11.12 -5.85
N LYS A 220 18.08 -10.21 -6.84
CA LYS A 220 18.74 -8.91 -6.72
C LYS A 220 18.02 -7.95 -5.78
N GLN A 221 16.76 -8.22 -5.42
CA GLN A 221 15.95 -7.39 -4.53
C GLN A 221 15.60 -8.19 -3.27
N ALA A 222 16.33 -7.97 -2.17
CA ALA A 222 16.26 -8.80 -0.96
C ALA A 222 14.83 -9.06 -0.45
N ARG A 223 13.99 -8.02 -0.38
CA ARG A 223 12.59 -8.15 0.11
C ARG A 223 11.70 -8.95 -0.83
N ILE A 224 11.89 -8.82 -2.14
CA ILE A 224 11.15 -9.62 -3.14
C ILE A 224 11.62 -11.07 -3.08
N TRP A 225 12.94 -11.29 -2.93
CA TRP A 225 13.51 -12.61 -2.83
C TRP A 225 13.07 -13.38 -1.57
N GLU A 226 13.08 -12.71 -0.41
CA GLU A 226 12.54 -13.30 0.82
C GLU A 226 11.06 -13.70 0.65
N GLY A 227 10.29 -12.84 0.00
CA GLY A 227 8.90 -13.12 -0.32
C GLY A 227 8.72 -14.28 -1.30
N PHE A 228 9.60 -14.41 -2.31
CA PHE A 228 9.65 -15.53 -3.25
C PHE A 228 9.82 -16.86 -2.49
N ILE A 229 10.81 -16.94 -1.61
CA ILE A 229 11.10 -18.13 -0.79
C ILE A 229 9.88 -18.48 0.08
N LYS A 230 9.30 -17.48 0.77
CA LYS A 230 8.08 -17.66 1.57
C LYS A 230 6.89 -18.17 0.74
N CYS A 231 6.78 -17.73 -0.51
CA CYS A 231 5.74 -18.22 -1.40
C CYS A 231 5.96 -19.69 -1.78
N CYS A 232 7.19 -20.09 -2.08
CA CYS A 232 7.55 -21.49 -2.32
C CYS A 232 7.26 -22.39 -1.10
N GLN A 233 7.63 -21.94 0.11
CA GLN A 233 7.30 -22.64 1.36
C GLN A 233 5.79 -22.90 1.50
N LYS A 234 4.98 -21.89 1.16
CA LYS A 234 3.52 -21.95 1.27
C LYS A 234 2.87 -22.85 0.22
N THR A 235 3.37 -22.86 -1.02
CA THR A 235 2.76 -23.64 -2.12
C THR A 235 3.35 -25.05 -2.29
N ARG A 236 4.48 -25.34 -1.63
CA ARG A 236 5.11 -26.66 -1.53
C ARG A 236 5.31 -27.31 -2.89
N ARG A 237 4.64 -28.46 -3.14
CA ARG A 237 4.80 -29.26 -4.37
C ARG A 237 4.62 -28.46 -5.65
N HIS A 238 3.73 -27.46 -5.64
CA HIS A 238 3.50 -26.58 -6.80
C HIS A 238 4.72 -25.73 -7.15
N SER A 239 5.58 -25.41 -6.18
CA SER A 239 6.78 -24.60 -6.40
C SER A 239 8.01 -25.39 -6.84
N PHE A 240 7.99 -26.72 -6.74
CA PHE A 240 9.17 -27.54 -7.04
C PHE A 240 9.66 -27.41 -8.49
N PRO A 241 8.79 -27.38 -9.52
CA PRO A 241 9.24 -27.09 -10.89
C PRO A 241 9.92 -25.73 -11.03
N LEU A 242 9.55 -24.73 -10.22
CA LEU A 242 10.20 -23.42 -10.22
C LEU A 242 11.55 -23.44 -9.52
N LEU A 243 11.68 -24.17 -8.40
CA LEU A 243 12.95 -24.32 -7.69
C LEU A 243 14.01 -24.99 -8.58
N LEU A 244 13.60 -25.95 -9.42
CA LEU A 244 14.46 -26.61 -10.39
C LEU A 244 14.87 -25.72 -11.58
N GLN A 245 14.26 -24.54 -11.74
CA GLN A 245 14.64 -23.54 -12.75
C GLN A 245 15.59 -22.47 -12.22
N LEU A 246 15.82 -22.41 -10.90
CA LEU A 246 16.73 -21.45 -10.30
C LEU A 246 18.19 -21.78 -10.67
N PRO A 247 19.07 -20.78 -10.81
CA PRO A 247 20.48 -21.06 -10.91
C PRO A 247 21.02 -21.68 -9.60
N PRO A 248 22.07 -22.52 -9.67
CA PRO A 248 22.61 -23.24 -8.50
C PRO A 248 22.88 -22.39 -7.24
N PRO A 249 23.49 -21.18 -7.32
CA PRO A 249 23.74 -20.39 -6.12
C PRO A 249 22.45 -19.88 -5.48
N GLN A 250 21.43 -19.53 -6.27
CA GLN A 250 20.13 -19.12 -5.73
C GLN A 250 19.41 -20.29 -5.08
N LEU A 251 19.44 -21.48 -5.69
CA LEU A 251 18.85 -22.67 -5.08
C LEU A 251 19.52 -23.01 -3.73
N LYS A 252 20.85 -22.91 -3.66
CA LYS A 252 21.59 -23.08 -2.39
C LYS A 252 21.12 -22.08 -1.32
N HIS A 253 20.95 -20.82 -1.69
CA HIS A 253 20.42 -19.79 -0.79
C HIS A 253 18.97 -20.09 -0.33
N VAL A 254 18.12 -20.62 -1.21
CA VAL A 254 16.76 -21.06 -0.82
C VAL A 254 16.86 -22.10 0.30
N PHE A 255 17.73 -23.10 0.17
CA PHE A 255 17.89 -24.14 1.19
C PHE A 255 18.51 -23.63 2.49
N GLN A 256 19.41 -22.65 2.44
CA GLN A 256 19.94 -22.00 3.64
C GLN A 256 18.86 -21.20 4.39
N THR A 257 17.93 -20.59 3.66
CA THR A 257 16.84 -19.79 4.25
C THR A 257 15.65 -20.65 4.70
N ALA A 258 15.39 -21.75 3.98
CA ALA A 258 14.24 -22.62 4.17
C ALA A 258 14.64 -24.10 3.99
N PRO A 259 15.33 -24.71 4.98
CA PRO A 259 15.86 -26.08 4.88
C PRO A 259 14.78 -27.15 4.63
N GLU A 260 13.55 -26.93 5.07
CA GLU A 260 12.43 -27.86 4.87
C GLU A 260 12.01 -27.99 3.40
N LEU A 261 12.27 -26.97 2.56
CA LEU A 261 12.06 -27.05 1.11
C LEU A 261 13.01 -28.06 0.48
N ARG A 262 14.25 -28.17 0.97
CA ARG A 262 15.23 -29.15 0.50
C ARG A 262 14.72 -30.57 0.68
N HIS A 263 14.37 -30.90 1.91
CA HIS A 263 13.84 -32.22 2.29
C HIS A 263 12.60 -32.60 1.47
N SER A 264 11.71 -31.64 1.28
CA SER A 264 10.47 -31.85 0.53
C SER A 264 10.71 -32.02 -0.97
N LEU A 265 11.67 -31.28 -1.53
CA LEU A 265 12.07 -31.39 -2.93
C LEU A 265 12.77 -32.74 -3.21
N ILE A 266 13.70 -33.17 -2.34
CA ILE A 266 14.35 -34.48 -2.46
C ILE A 266 13.32 -35.60 -2.46
N ARG A 267 12.35 -35.55 -1.53
CA ARG A 267 11.26 -36.54 -1.48
C ARG A 267 10.45 -36.56 -2.78
N HIS A 268 10.19 -35.39 -3.36
CA HIS A 268 9.48 -35.30 -4.63
C HIS A 268 10.30 -35.88 -5.79
N ILE A 269 11.58 -35.56 -5.90
CA ILE A 269 12.47 -36.11 -6.94
C ILE A 269 12.53 -37.63 -6.81
N ARG A 270 12.66 -38.16 -5.59
CA ARG A 270 12.61 -39.61 -5.31
C ARG A 270 11.26 -40.28 -5.62
N SER A 271 10.19 -39.51 -5.81
CA SER A 271 8.89 -40.03 -6.28
C SER A 271 8.71 -39.93 -7.80
N MET A 272 9.57 -39.18 -8.51
CA MET A 272 9.53 -39.07 -9.97
C MET A 272 10.01 -40.34 -10.66
N SER A 273 9.60 -40.55 -11.91
CA SER A 273 10.10 -41.63 -12.77
C SER A 273 11.57 -41.41 -13.16
N MET A 274 12.27 -42.46 -13.59
CA MET A 274 13.68 -42.33 -14.03
C MET A 274 13.84 -41.32 -15.18
N ALA A 275 12.92 -41.33 -16.16
CA ALA A 275 12.94 -40.40 -17.28
C ALA A 275 12.76 -38.92 -16.86
N GLN A 276 11.99 -38.66 -15.80
CA GLN A 276 11.84 -37.31 -15.26
C GLN A 276 13.10 -36.86 -14.50
N ARG A 277 13.73 -37.77 -13.76
CA ARG A 277 14.97 -37.46 -13.03
C ARG A 277 16.14 -37.15 -13.96
N SER A 278 16.23 -37.83 -15.09
CA SER A 278 17.31 -37.59 -16.07
C SER A 278 17.25 -36.20 -16.72
N LEU A 279 16.13 -35.49 -16.61
CA LEU A 279 15.99 -34.10 -17.11
C LEU A 279 16.56 -33.06 -16.13
N ILE A 280 16.90 -33.46 -14.90
CA ILE A 280 17.46 -32.55 -13.89
C ILE A 280 18.98 -32.42 -14.14
N PRO A 281 19.51 -31.20 -14.38
CA PRO A 281 20.94 -31.01 -14.61
C PRO A 281 21.80 -31.48 -13.43
N SER A 282 22.96 -32.10 -13.70
CA SER A 282 23.86 -32.60 -12.66
C SER A 282 24.31 -31.50 -11.67
N SER A 283 24.50 -30.26 -12.14
CA SER A 283 24.83 -29.10 -11.30
C SER A 283 23.72 -28.73 -10.30
N MET A 284 22.48 -29.11 -10.57
CA MET A 284 21.36 -28.93 -9.65
C MET A 284 21.30 -30.09 -8.66
N LEU A 285 21.53 -31.32 -9.12
CA LEU A 285 21.59 -32.49 -8.25
C LEU A 285 22.69 -32.35 -7.20
N THR A 286 23.88 -31.85 -7.56
CA THR A 286 24.94 -31.59 -6.59
C THR A 286 24.48 -30.64 -5.50
N VAL A 287 23.82 -29.52 -5.83
CA VAL A 287 23.28 -28.60 -4.81
C VAL A 287 22.18 -29.25 -3.97
N ILE A 288 21.32 -30.08 -4.57
CA ILE A 288 20.20 -30.77 -3.89
C ILE A 288 20.68 -31.91 -2.98
N GLU A 289 21.84 -32.51 -3.27
CA GLU A 289 22.42 -33.63 -2.53
C GLU A 289 23.58 -33.22 -1.61
N ASP A 290 24.13 -32.01 -1.76
CA ASP A 290 25.17 -31.40 -0.90
C ASP A 290 24.76 -31.39 0.58
N ASN A 291 25.22 -32.38 1.34
CA ASN A 291 24.90 -32.62 2.76
C ASN A 291 25.60 -31.60 3.69
N SER A 292 25.65 -30.32 3.35
CA SER A 292 26.25 -29.27 4.19
C SER A 292 25.39 -28.94 5.43
N GLU A 293 24.88 -29.96 6.13
CA GLU A 293 24.34 -29.89 7.50
C GLU A 293 25.36 -30.34 8.56
N ASN A 294 26.63 -30.58 8.22
CA ASN A 294 27.64 -31.01 9.20
C ASN A 294 28.62 -29.91 9.64
N VAL A 295 28.57 -29.65 10.95
CA VAL A 295 29.54 -28.99 11.86
C VAL A 295 29.50 -27.45 11.95
N ALA A 296 28.65 -26.94 12.84
CA ALA A 296 29.09 -25.87 13.73
C ALA A 296 29.97 -26.53 14.81
N PRO A 297 31.23 -26.10 15.05
CA PRO A 297 31.98 -26.63 16.17
C PRO A 297 31.35 -26.10 17.45
N GLU A 298 30.78 -26.99 18.27
CA GLU A 298 30.55 -26.71 19.68
C GLU A 298 31.90 -26.32 20.27
N ILE A 299 32.06 -25.03 20.55
CA ILE A 299 33.13 -24.55 21.42
C ILE A 299 32.80 -25.11 22.80
N ARG A 300 33.37 -26.28 23.12
CA ARG A 300 33.51 -26.74 24.50
C ARG A 300 34.31 -25.68 25.22
N ILE A 301 33.62 -24.83 25.99
CA ILE A 301 34.24 -24.00 27.01
C ILE A 301 34.84 -24.97 28.01
N GLN A 302 36.16 -25.19 27.89
CA GLN A 302 36.93 -25.80 28.96
C GLN A 302 36.88 -24.84 30.15
N THR A 303 36.17 -25.26 31.19
CA THR A 303 36.24 -24.67 32.52
C THR A 303 37.69 -24.71 32.99
N ILE A 304 38.30 -23.53 33.13
CA ILE A 304 39.60 -23.35 33.75
C ILE A 304 39.44 -23.59 35.27
N PRO A 305 40.25 -24.44 35.91
CA PRO A 305 40.21 -24.62 37.36
C PRO A 305 40.87 -23.41 38.03
N THR A 306 40.13 -22.75 38.92
CA THR A 306 40.65 -21.65 39.75
C THR A 306 41.57 -22.21 40.83
N THR A 307 42.87 -22.08 40.62
CA THR A 307 43.95 -22.09 41.62
C THR A 307 44.51 -20.66 41.58
N THR A 308 44.71 -19.89 42.65
CA THR A 308 45.41 -20.08 43.94
C THR A 308 45.13 -18.81 44.77
N SER A 309 44.83 -18.91 46.07
CA SER A 309 45.76 -18.68 47.20
C SER A 309 46.19 -17.22 47.44
N SER A 310 45.77 -16.72 48.62
CA SER A 310 46.54 -15.96 49.64
C SER A 310 47.45 -14.78 49.25
N MET A 311 47.22 -13.62 49.88
CA MET A 311 48.15 -12.90 50.80
C MET A 311 47.56 -11.50 51.10
N GLU A 312 47.19 -11.24 52.35
CA GLU A 312 47.86 -10.27 53.26
C GLU A 312 47.68 -8.79 52.87
N GLN A 313 46.71 -8.13 53.50
CA GLN A 313 46.91 -7.02 54.45
C GLN A 313 45.59 -6.70 55.15
#